data_AF-A0A8W8MP38-F1
#
_entry.id   AF-A0A8W8MP38-F1
#
_cell.length_a   1.000
_cell.length_b   1.000
_cell.length_c   1.000
_cell.angle_alpha   90.00
_cell.angle_beta   90.00
_cell.angle_gamma   90.00
#
_symmetry.space_group_name_H-M   'P 1'
#
loop_
_entity.id
_entity.type
_entity.pdbx_description
1 polymer ?
#
loop_
_entity_poly.entity_id
_entity_poly.type
_entity_poly.pdbx_seq_one_letter_code
_entity_poly.pdbx_strand_id
1 'polypeptide(L)'
;WDIIKLVRESVSIPVFANGNIQYLPDVERCIGQTGVQGVMSAEGNLHNPALFNGESPPIWKMAEDYLELAEKYPCPLSYARGHMFKMLHHSLNVHPDVRDIIAVGKTLECFRLATLKLKERCLADAEKYKENPDLFPSELPFPYWICQPYVRPNPYIEDKEKKTVKRPLEEKLQSPEFAGLSKNKVKKLLRNPMKKLGRNSEENYEKCVNCPNIRGRKCSYMMCKNCCKEKTFRETLDCKGHRIVLHTKNSSKAAFDQKKREMEEKKAENGPNKMTT
;
A
#
# COMPACT_ATOMS: atom_id res chain seq x y z
N TRP A 1 14.65 -13.01 13.87
CA TRP A 1 15.55 -11.89 14.21
C TRP A 1 17.04 -12.26 14.10
N ASP A 2 17.40 -13.53 13.85
CA ASP A 2 18.81 -13.96 13.83
C ASP A 2 19.64 -13.29 12.73
N ILE A 3 19.06 -13.06 11.55
CA ILE A 3 19.72 -12.30 10.48
C ILE A 3 20.04 -10.87 10.93
N ILE A 4 19.14 -10.23 11.69
CA ILE A 4 19.35 -8.86 12.20
C ILE A 4 20.49 -8.86 13.23
N LYS A 5 20.57 -9.89 14.08
CA LYS A 5 21.69 -10.07 15.01
C LYS A 5 23.04 -10.17 14.26
N LEU A 6 23.11 -11.01 13.24
CA LEU A 6 24.33 -11.15 12.43
C LEU A 6 24.75 -9.83 11.78
N VAL A 7 23.79 -9.07 11.24
CA VAL A 7 24.06 -7.72 10.70
C VAL A 7 24.59 -6.80 11.80
N ARG A 8 23.94 -6.79 12.96
CA ARG A 8 24.34 -5.96 14.11
C ARG A 8 25.76 -6.27 14.58
N GLU A 9 26.15 -7.54 14.62
CA GLU A 9 27.50 -7.97 15.01
C GLU A 9 28.57 -7.60 13.95
N SER A 10 28.17 -7.43 12.69
CA SER A 10 29.09 -7.17 11.56
C SER A 10 29.40 -5.68 11.34
N VAL A 11 28.72 -4.76 12.02
CA VAL A 11 28.85 -3.31 11.79
C VAL A 11 29.06 -2.52 13.09
N SER A 12 29.77 -1.40 12.97
CA SER A 12 30.02 -0.46 14.08
C SER A 12 28.98 0.66 14.20
N ILE A 13 28.17 0.87 13.16
CA ILE A 13 27.09 1.87 13.17
C ILE A 13 25.86 1.38 13.95
N PRO A 14 25.01 2.29 14.47
CA PRO A 14 23.75 1.90 15.10
C PRO A 14 22.83 1.16 14.13
N VAL A 15 22.23 0.05 14.59
CA VAL A 15 21.27 -0.76 13.86
C VAL A 15 19.93 -0.69 14.57
N PHE A 16 18.87 -0.49 13.79
CA PHE A 16 17.49 -0.50 14.25
C PHE A 16 16.78 -1.72 13.67
N ALA A 17 16.22 -2.58 14.51
CA ALA A 17 15.45 -3.73 14.06
C ALA A 17 14.05 -3.31 13.61
N ASN A 18 13.62 -3.76 12.43
CA ASN A 18 12.24 -3.61 11.98
C ASN A 18 11.62 -4.99 11.73
N GLY A 19 10.43 -5.21 12.30
CA GLY A 19 9.64 -6.41 12.02
C GLY A 19 9.22 -7.17 13.28
N ASN A 20 7.95 -7.57 13.29
CA ASN A 20 7.31 -8.39 14.31
C ASN A 20 7.37 -7.83 15.75
N ILE A 21 7.31 -6.50 15.90
CA ILE A 21 7.06 -5.83 17.18
C ILE A 21 5.54 -5.63 17.31
N GLN A 22 4.88 -6.45 18.12
CA GLN A 22 3.43 -6.47 18.27
C GLN A 22 2.99 -5.84 19.60
N TYR A 23 3.75 -6.06 20.66
CA TYR A 23 3.57 -5.48 21.99
C TYR A 23 4.88 -4.88 22.52
N LEU A 24 4.80 -4.08 23.59
CA LEU A 24 5.99 -3.53 24.23
C LEU A 24 7.01 -4.60 24.66
N PRO A 25 6.63 -5.76 25.23
CA PRO A 25 7.60 -6.82 25.54
C PRO A 25 8.35 -7.38 24.32
N ASP A 26 7.82 -7.25 23.11
CA ASP A 26 8.57 -7.63 21.89
C ASP A 26 9.75 -6.69 21.63
N VAL A 27 9.67 -5.43 22.09
CA VAL A 27 10.77 -4.47 22.00
C VAL A 27 11.96 -4.97 22.82
N GLU A 28 11.72 -5.29 24.09
CA GLU A 28 12.73 -5.79 25.02
C GLU A 28 13.32 -7.11 24.53
N ARG A 29 12.46 -8.05 24.09
CA ARG A 29 12.90 -9.32 23.52
C ARG A 29 13.75 -9.14 22.26
N CYS A 30 13.34 -8.25 21.36
CA CYS A 30 14.09 -7.98 20.13
C CYS A 30 15.47 -7.41 20.47
N ILE A 31 15.53 -6.39 21.34
CA ILE A 31 16.79 -5.77 21.76
C ILE A 31 17.69 -6.79 22.47
N GLY A 32 17.15 -7.56 23.41
CA GLY A 32 17.89 -8.60 24.13
C GLY A 32 18.43 -9.71 23.22
N GLN A 33 17.66 -10.14 22.23
CA GLN A 33 18.09 -11.19 21.30
C GLN A 33 19.13 -10.69 20.29
N THR A 34 18.97 -9.48 19.75
CA THR A 34 19.79 -9.01 18.62
C THR A 34 20.89 -8.03 18.99
N GLY A 35 20.87 -7.42 20.18
CA GLY A 35 21.84 -6.40 20.60
C GLY A 35 21.75 -5.09 19.81
N VAL A 36 20.60 -4.83 19.17
CA VAL A 36 20.34 -3.60 18.39
C VAL A 36 20.10 -2.41 19.29
N GLN A 37 20.35 -1.20 18.79
CA GLN A 37 20.21 0.04 19.55
C GLN A 37 18.77 0.56 19.61
N GLY A 38 17.89 0.03 18.77
CA GLY A 38 16.50 0.43 18.75
C GLY A 38 15.66 -0.49 17.88
N VAL A 39 14.35 -0.27 17.94
CA VAL A 39 13.37 -0.99 17.13
C VAL A 39 12.46 -0.02 16.39
N MET A 40 11.89 -0.48 15.29
CA MET A 40 10.86 0.20 14.53
C MET A 40 9.64 -0.71 14.41
N SER A 41 8.47 -0.19 14.72
CA SER A 41 7.19 -0.85 14.44
C SER A 41 6.43 -0.10 13.36
N ALA A 42 5.79 -0.85 12.46
CA ALA A 42 4.89 -0.32 11.44
C ALA A 42 3.48 -0.86 11.68
N GLU A 43 3.25 -2.13 11.34
CA GLU A 43 1.90 -2.72 11.43
C GLU A 43 1.36 -2.72 12.87
N GLY A 44 2.15 -3.09 13.88
CA GLY A 44 1.70 -3.09 15.28
C GLY A 44 1.15 -1.72 15.71
N ASN A 45 1.85 -0.64 15.33
CA ASN A 45 1.44 0.73 15.65
C ASN A 45 0.15 1.17 14.93
N LEU A 46 -0.19 0.57 13.78
CA LEU A 46 -1.44 0.87 13.06
C LEU A 46 -2.67 0.29 13.75
N HIS A 47 -2.52 -0.83 14.46
CA HIS A 47 -3.61 -1.49 15.20
C HIS A 47 -3.67 -1.03 16.66
N ASN A 48 -2.53 -0.68 17.25
CA ASN A 48 -2.45 -0.10 18.59
C ASN A 48 -1.47 1.09 18.62
N PRO A 49 -1.96 2.33 18.52
CA PRO A 49 -1.12 3.53 18.64
C PRO A 49 -0.44 3.69 20.00
N ALA A 50 -0.96 3.03 21.05
CA ALA A 50 -0.39 3.04 22.41
C ALA A 50 0.66 1.95 22.65
N LEU A 51 1.12 1.25 21.58
CA LEU A 51 2.09 0.14 21.67
C LEU A 51 3.31 0.50 22.51
N PHE A 52 3.90 1.68 22.30
CA PHE A 52 5.12 2.10 23.01
C PHE A 52 4.87 2.61 24.44
N ASN A 53 3.60 2.84 24.81
CA ASN A 53 3.22 3.06 26.21
C ASN A 53 2.99 1.73 26.96
N GLY A 54 3.02 0.60 26.26
CA GLY A 54 2.73 -0.72 26.85
C GLY A 54 1.25 -0.94 27.16
N GLU A 55 0.36 -0.10 26.63
CA GLU A 55 -1.07 -0.15 26.90
C GLU A 55 -1.84 -0.83 25.76
N SER A 56 -2.96 -1.45 26.08
CA SER A 56 -3.95 -1.93 25.11
C SER A 56 -5.30 -1.28 25.43
N PRO A 57 -5.50 -0.01 25.03
CA PRO A 57 -6.72 0.73 25.34
C PRO A 57 -7.91 0.22 24.52
N PRO A 58 -9.15 0.58 24.90
CA PRO A 58 -10.31 0.35 24.04
C PRO A 58 -10.17 1.06 22.70
N ILE A 59 -10.56 0.38 21.62
CA ILE A 59 -10.38 0.85 20.24
C ILE A 59 -11.03 2.22 19.97
N TRP A 60 -12.16 2.52 20.61
CA TRP A 60 -12.85 3.80 20.41
C TRP A 60 -12.08 4.97 21.02
N LYS A 61 -11.35 4.78 22.12
CA LYS A 61 -10.56 5.85 22.74
C LYS A 61 -9.47 6.32 21.77
N MET A 62 -8.72 5.38 21.20
CA MET A 62 -7.68 5.68 20.20
C MET A 62 -8.28 6.32 18.95
N ALA A 63 -9.47 5.90 18.52
CA ALA A 63 -10.14 6.45 17.36
C ALA A 63 -10.67 7.87 17.60
N GLU A 64 -11.22 8.14 18.79
CA GLU A 64 -11.65 9.48 19.24
C GLU A 64 -10.42 10.42 19.26
N ASP A 65 -9.35 10.06 19.96
CA ASP A 65 -8.10 10.83 20.03
C ASP A 65 -7.53 11.11 18.63
N TYR A 66 -7.52 10.10 17.75
CA TYR A 66 -7.05 10.24 16.38
C TYR A 66 -7.91 11.22 15.55
N LEU A 67 -9.24 11.15 15.68
CA LEU A 67 -10.15 12.01 14.93
C LEU A 67 -10.07 13.48 15.39
N GLU A 68 -9.86 13.72 16.69
CA GLU A 68 -9.56 15.05 17.22
C GLU A 68 -8.27 15.62 16.61
N LEU A 69 -7.21 14.80 16.56
CA LEU A 69 -5.95 15.19 15.91
C LEU A 69 -6.12 15.43 14.41
N ALA A 70 -6.89 14.60 13.71
CA ALA A 70 -7.14 14.74 12.27
C ALA A 70 -7.98 15.97 11.92
N GLU A 71 -8.82 16.45 12.85
CA GLU A 71 -9.53 17.72 12.73
C GLU A 71 -8.61 18.91 13.00
N LYS A 72 -7.81 18.84 14.08
CA LYS A 72 -6.83 19.88 14.42
C LYS A 72 -5.75 20.02 13.36
N TYR A 73 -5.34 18.92 12.74
CA TYR A 73 -4.31 18.84 11.70
C TYR A 73 -4.88 18.16 10.45
N PRO A 74 -5.59 18.91 9.59
CA PRO A 74 -6.29 18.35 8.44
C PRO A 74 -5.39 17.50 7.54
N CYS A 75 -5.86 16.31 7.19
CA CYS A 75 -5.19 15.39 6.27
C CYS A 75 -6.16 14.88 5.20
N PRO A 76 -5.64 14.36 4.06
CA PRO A 76 -6.49 13.67 3.10
C PRO A 76 -7.32 12.58 3.77
N LEU A 77 -8.64 12.58 3.50
CA LEU A 77 -9.58 11.63 4.11
C LEU A 77 -9.21 10.16 3.86
N SER A 78 -8.47 9.86 2.78
CA SER A 78 -7.92 8.53 2.52
C SER A 78 -6.95 8.05 3.59
N TYR A 79 -6.18 8.95 4.19
CA TYR A 79 -5.22 8.62 5.25
C TYR A 79 -5.96 8.29 6.54
N ALA A 80 -6.87 9.20 6.94
CA ALA A 80 -7.76 8.97 8.08
C ALA A 80 -8.52 7.65 7.93
N ARG A 81 -9.16 7.41 6.79
CA ARG A 81 -9.88 6.15 6.52
C ARG A 81 -8.97 4.92 6.67
N GLY A 82 -7.75 4.99 6.15
CA GLY A 82 -6.77 3.91 6.25
C GLY A 82 -6.44 3.58 7.71
N HIS A 83 -6.18 4.59 8.53
CA HIS A 83 -5.89 4.42 9.96
C HIS A 83 -7.12 3.90 10.73
N MET A 84 -8.31 4.43 10.47
CA MET A 84 -9.55 3.93 11.08
C MET A 84 -9.77 2.45 10.81
N PHE A 85 -9.54 1.98 9.57
CA PHE A 85 -9.68 0.56 9.23
C PHE A 85 -8.65 -0.35 9.91
N LYS A 86 -7.46 0.17 10.23
CA LYS A 86 -6.43 -0.58 10.93
C LYS A 86 -6.71 -0.62 12.42
N MET A 87 -6.90 0.54 13.04
CA MET A 87 -7.14 0.67 14.48
C MET A 87 -8.42 -0.05 14.92
N LEU A 88 -9.47 -0.02 14.10
CA LEU A 88 -10.76 -0.66 14.40
C LEU A 88 -10.90 -2.07 13.78
N HIS A 89 -9.83 -2.64 13.23
CA HIS A 89 -9.89 -3.82 12.35
C HIS A 89 -10.74 -4.97 12.92
N HIS A 90 -10.44 -5.39 14.16
CA HIS A 90 -11.08 -6.52 14.81
C HIS A 90 -12.58 -6.28 15.02
N SER A 91 -12.95 -5.15 15.60
CA SER A 91 -14.35 -4.76 15.80
C SER A 91 -15.12 -4.56 14.49
N LEU A 92 -14.49 -4.05 13.43
CA LEU A 92 -15.15 -3.89 12.12
C LEU A 92 -15.40 -5.22 11.40
N ASN A 93 -14.65 -6.28 11.73
CA ASN A 93 -14.95 -7.63 11.23
C ASN A 93 -16.17 -8.23 11.91
N VAL A 94 -16.41 -7.89 13.19
CA VAL A 94 -17.61 -8.29 13.95
C VAL A 94 -18.84 -7.45 13.55
N HIS A 95 -18.64 -6.16 13.28
CA HIS A 95 -19.71 -5.19 12.97
C HIS A 95 -19.60 -4.66 11.52
N PRO A 96 -19.94 -5.48 10.49
CA PRO A 96 -19.75 -5.12 9.09
C PRO A 96 -20.60 -3.91 8.64
N ASP A 97 -21.74 -3.67 9.26
CA ASP A 97 -22.58 -2.50 8.97
C ASP A 97 -21.89 -1.19 9.39
N VAL A 98 -21.14 -1.18 10.49
CA VAL A 98 -20.33 -0.02 10.92
C VAL A 98 -19.14 0.18 9.98
N ARG A 99 -18.55 -0.92 9.50
CA ARG A 99 -17.47 -0.90 8.51
C ARG A 99 -17.89 -0.18 7.22
N ASP A 100 -19.12 -0.40 6.78
CA ASP A 100 -19.66 0.24 5.58
C ASP A 100 -19.78 1.77 5.74
N ILE A 101 -20.09 2.27 6.94
CA ILE A 101 -20.13 3.72 7.24
C ILE A 101 -18.76 4.36 6.95
N ILE A 102 -17.68 3.73 7.41
CA ILE A 102 -16.30 4.20 7.17
C ILE A 102 -15.92 4.07 5.68
N ALA A 103 -16.34 2.98 5.04
CA ALA A 103 -16.01 2.69 3.64
C ALA A 103 -16.59 3.73 2.68
N VAL A 104 -17.85 4.13 2.87
CA VAL A 104 -18.55 5.08 1.98
C VAL A 104 -18.51 6.53 2.49
N GLY A 105 -18.19 6.73 3.76
CA GLY A 105 -18.16 8.03 4.42
C GLY A 105 -17.24 9.03 3.73
N LYS A 106 -17.69 10.28 3.62
CA LYS A 106 -16.99 11.36 2.90
C LYS A 106 -16.48 12.49 3.80
N THR A 107 -16.69 12.37 5.11
CA THR A 107 -16.29 13.38 6.11
C THR A 107 -15.76 12.69 7.36
N LEU A 108 -15.04 13.42 8.20
CA LEU A 108 -14.63 12.93 9.53
C LEU A 108 -15.85 12.67 10.44
N GLU A 109 -16.97 13.38 10.23
CA GLU A 109 -18.23 13.11 10.94
C GLU A 109 -18.77 11.70 10.68
N CYS A 110 -18.64 11.18 9.45
CA CYS A 110 -18.98 9.77 9.19
C CYS A 110 -18.13 8.82 10.04
N PHE A 111 -16.86 9.15 10.26
CA PHE A 111 -15.96 8.31 11.07
C PHE A 111 -16.28 8.44 12.56
N ARG A 112 -16.62 9.64 13.06
CA ARG A 112 -17.10 9.84 14.44
C ARG A 112 -18.38 9.06 14.71
N LEU A 113 -19.35 9.12 13.79
CA LEU A 113 -20.59 8.35 13.89
C LEU A 113 -20.31 6.84 13.93
N ALA A 114 -19.40 6.35 13.09
CA ALA A 114 -18.99 4.95 13.11
C ALA A 114 -18.34 4.56 14.44
N THR A 115 -17.40 5.38 14.95
CA THR A 115 -16.75 5.17 16.24
C THR A 115 -17.75 5.15 17.39
N LEU A 116 -18.72 6.07 17.42
CA LEU A 116 -19.77 6.11 18.44
C LEU A 116 -20.63 4.85 18.43
N LYS A 117 -21.13 4.42 17.25
CA LYS A 117 -21.90 3.18 17.12
C LYS A 117 -21.09 1.96 17.58
N LEU A 118 -19.80 1.93 17.24
CA LEU A 118 -18.92 0.84 17.63
C LEU A 118 -18.69 0.82 19.14
N LYS A 119 -18.48 1.99 19.76
CA LYS A 119 -18.34 2.18 21.20
C LYS A 119 -19.55 1.65 21.95
N GLU A 120 -20.77 2.05 21.57
CA GLU A 120 -22.00 1.58 22.20
C GLU A 120 -22.12 0.05 22.18
N ARG A 121 -21.86 -0.57 21.02
CA ARG A 121 -21.92 -2.03 20.88
C ARG A 121 -20.84 -2.74 21.67
N CYS A 122 -19.61 -2.23 21.61
CA CYS A 122 -18.50 -2.82 22.32
C CYS A 122 -18.66 -2.68 23.83
N LEU A 123 -19.25 -1.59 24.34
CA LEU A 123 -19.56 -1.45 25.77
C LEU A 123 -20.63 -2.45 26.22
N ALA A 124 -21.68 -2.65 25.42
CA ALA A 124 -22.70 -3.65 25.71
C ALA A 124 -22.13 -5.07 25.71
N ASP A 125 -21.22 -5.39 24.78
CA ASP A 125 -20.57 -6.69 24.73
C ASP A 125 -19.51 -6.86 25.82
N ALA A 126 -18.82 -5.79 26.21
CA ALA A 126 -17.91 -5.81 27.35
C ALA A 126 -18.63 -6.10 28.67
N GLU A 127 -19.89 -5.68 28.82
CA GLU A 127 -20.68 -6.04 30.01
C GLU A 127 -21.03 -7.52 30.02
N LYS A 128 -21.51 -8.06 28.89
CA LYS A 128 -21.76 -9.51 28.75
C LYS A 128 -20.50 -10.35 28.96
N TYR A 129 -19.34 -9.84 28.54
CA TYR A 129 -18.05 -10.50 28.72
C TYR A 129 -17.67 -10.66 30.19
N LYS A 130 -18.05 -9.72 31.07
CA LYS A 130 -17.80 -9.85 32.52
C LYS A 130 -18.58 -11.01 33.13
N GLU A 131 -19.79 -11.25 32.62
CA GLU A 131 -20.66 -12.35 33.07
C GLU A 131 -20.20 -13.69 32.49
N ASN A 132 -19.87 -13.71 31.19
CA ASN A 132 -19.47 -14.92 30.50
C ASN A 132 -18.45 -14.62 29.37
N PRO A 133 -17.14 -14.78 29.64
CA PRO A 133 -16.09 -14.61 28.64
C PRO A 133 -16.20 -15.54 27.43
N ASP A 134 -16.77 -16.74 27.60
CA ASP A 134 -16.86 -17.76 26.54
C ASP A 134 -17.79 -17.34 25.39
N LEU A 135 -18.64 -16.32 25.60
CA LEU A 135 -19.46 -15.73 24.55
C LEU A 135 -18.63 -15.01 23.47
N PHE A 136 -17.38 -14.67 23.77
CA PHE A 136 -16.49 -13.90 22.90
C PHE A 136 -15.15 -14.61 22.71
N PRO A 137 -15.14 -15.79 22.06
CA PRO A 137 -13.91 -16.53 21.83
C PRO A 137 -12.94 -15.70 20.97
N SER A 138 -11.67 -15.67 21.38
CA SER A 138 -10.60 -14.97 20.69
C SER A 138 -9.35 -15.84 20.63
N GLU A 139 -8.72 -15.88 19.46
CA GLU A 139 -7.38 -16.47 19.28
C GLU A 139 -6.28 -15.49 19.74
N LEU A 140 -6.65 -14.25 20.05
CA LEU A 140 -5.74 -13.20 20.51
C LEU A 140 -5.95 -12.94 22.00
N PRO A 141 -4.96 -12.34 22.70
CA PRO A 141 -5.00 -12.14 24.14
C PRO A 141 -6.15 -11.26 24.66
N PHE A 142 -6.77 -10.46 23.80
CA PHE A 142 -7.83 -9.54 24.20
C PHE A 142 -9.12 -9.74 23.38
N PRO A 143 -10.28 -9.35 23.92
CA PRO A 143 -11.51 -9.32 23.14
C PRO A 143 -11.43 -8.27 22.03
N TYR A 144 -12.29 -8.42 21.02
CA TYR A 144 -12.19 -7.69 19.75
C TYR A 144 -12.25 -6.15 19.89
N TRP A 145 -12.76 -5.64 21.00
CA TRP A 145 -12.91 -4.21 21.30
C TRP A 145 -11.70 -3.55 21.98
N ILE A 146 -10.64 -4.31 22.21
CA ILE A 146 -9.38 -3.82 22.77
C ILE A 146 -8.33 -3.75 21.66
N CYS A 147 -7.54 -2.67 21.64
CA CYS A 147 -6.44 -2.50 20.69
C CYS A 147 -5.46 -3.67 20.80
N GLN A 148 -5.31 -4.41 19.72
CA GLN A 148 -4.42 -5.56 19.66
C GLN A 148 -3.92 -5.79 18.23
N PRO A 149 -2.77 -6.45 18.06
CA PRO A 149 -2.13 -6.66 16.76
C PRO A 149 -3.00 -7.42 15.77
N TYR A 150 -2.72 -7.23 14.49
CA TYR A 150 -3.22 -8.13 13.44
C TYR A 150 -2.22 -9.24 13.17
N VAL A 151 -2.65 -10.48 13.40
CA VAL A 151 -1.90 -11.67 13.00
C VAL A 151 -2.36 -12.07 11.61
N ARG A 152 -1.45 -12.01 10.64
CA ARG A 152 -1.74 -12.46 9.28
C ARG A 152 -1.89 -13.98 9.27
N PRO A 153 -3.01 -14.53 8.75
CA PRO A 153 -3.13 -15.96 8.56
C PRO A 153 -2.01 -16.52 7.68
N ASN A 154 -1.51 -17.71 8.02
CA ASN A 154 -0.45 -18.34 7.25
C ASN A 154 -0.98 -18.73 5.85
N PRO A 155 -0.46 -18.14 4.76
CA PRO A 155 -0.97 -18.41 3.42
C PRO A 155 -0.81 -19.88 3.00
N TYR A 156 0.09 -20.64 3.64
CA TYR A 156 0.35 -22.05 3.31
C TYR A 156 -0.49 -23.05 4.11
N ILE A 157 -1.16 -22.61 5.18
CA ILE A 157 -2.06 -23.47 5.98
C ILE A 157 -3.49 -23.36 5.46
N GLU A 158 -3.90 -22.19 4.94
CA GLU A 158 -5.28 -21.95 4.48
C GLU A 158 -5.67 -22.67 3.17
N ASP A 159 -4.74 -23.29 2.44
CA ASP A 159 -5.02 -23.92 1.14
C ASP A 159 -5.63 -25.33 1.22
N LYS A 160 -5.71 -25.95 2.41
CA LYS A 160 -6.21 -27.34 2.52
C LYS A 160 -7.71 -27.48 2.81
N GLU A 161 -8.35 -26.50 3.44
CA GLU A 161 -9.77 -26.63 3.86
C GLU A 161 -10.76 -25.75 3.10
N LYS A 162 -10.31 -24.75 2.33
CA LYS A 162 -11.19 -23.97 1.44
C LYS A 162 -11.47 -24.71 0.12
N LYS A 163 -11.81 -26.00 0.19
CA LYS A 163 -12.49 -26.69 -0.91
C LYS A 163 -13.98 -26.30 -0.88
N THR A 164 -14.40 -25.66 -1.96
CA THR A 164 -15.80 -25.53 -2.41
C THR A 164 -16.77 -24.73 -1.53
N VAL A 165 -16.50 -23.43 -1.36
CA VAL A 165 -17.58 -22.45 -1.58
C VAL A 165 -17.14 -21.64 -2.79
N LYS A 166 -17.74 -21.92 -3.97
CA LYS A 166 -17.60 -21.02 -5.12
C LYS A 166 -17.95 -19.62 -4.60
N ARG A 167 -17.07 -18.63 -4.74
CA ARG A 167 -17.37 -17.29 -4.24
C ARG A 167 -18.70 -16.88 -4.87
N PRO A 168 -19.59 -16.11 -4.19
CA PRO A 168 -20.92 -15.77 -4.71
C PRO A 168 -20.92 -15.14 -6.11
N LEU A 169 -19.77 -14.62 -6.55
CA LEU A 169 -19.57 -14.10 -7.90
C LEU A 169 -19.40 -15.18 -8.97
N GLU A 170 -18.75 -16.31 -8.68
CA GLU A 170 -18.56 -17.41 -9.63
C GLU A 170 -19.89 -18.08 -9.99
N GLU A 171 -20.83 -18.24 -9.05
CA GLU A 171 -22.20 -18.70 -9.36
C GLU A 171 -22.98 -17.65 -10.15
N LYS A 172 -22.89 -16.37 -9.76
CA LYS A 172 -23.54 -15.28 -10.52
C LYS A 172 -23.01 -15.12 -11.94
N LEU A 173 -21.74 -15.45 -12.19
CA LEU A 173 -21.15 -15.49 -13.53
C LEU A 173 -21.71 -16.63 -14.40
N GLN A 174 -22.26 -17.68 -13.78
CA GLN A 174 -22.91 -18.81 -14.46
C GLN A 174 -24.40 -18.56 -14.71
N SER A 175 -24.99 -17.49 -14.15
CA SER A 175 -26.36 -17.09 -14.42
C SER A 175 -26.52 -16.64 -15.89
N PRO A 176 -27.62 -17.01 -16.56
CA PRO A 176 -27.97 -16.51 -17.90
C PRO A 176 -27.96 -14.97 -17.98
N GLU A 177 -28.30 -14.30 -16.87
CA GLU A 177 -28.35 -12.84 -16.76
C GLU A 177 -26.98 -12.16 -16.99
N PHE A 178 -25.88 -12.86 -16.66
CA PHE A 178 -24.52 -12.32 -16.76
C PHE A 178 -23.63 -13.08 -17.75
N ALA A 179 -24.22 -13.95 -18.57
CA ALA A 179 -23.52 -14.72 -19.59
C ALA A 179 -22.75 -13.80 -20.55
N GLY A 180 -21.47 -14.11 -20.79
CA GLY A 180 -20.59 -13.32 -21.67
C GLY A 180 -20.02 -12.03 -21.07
N LEU A 181 -20.35 -11.68 -19.82
CA LEU A 181 -19.77 -10.52 -19.13
C LEU A 181 -18.50 -10.91 -18.35
N SER A 182 -17.49 -10.03 -18.38
CA SER A 182 -16.29 -10.22 -17.56
C SER A 182 -16.60 -10.04 -16.07
N LYS A 183 -15.81 -10.68 -15.19
CA LYS A 183 -15.95 -10.58 -13.72
C LYS A 183 -16.07 -9.14 -13.22
N ASN A 184 -15.37 -8.20 -13.86
CA ASN A 184 -15.39 -6.78 -13.51
C ASN A 184 -16.67 -6.06 -13.97
N LYS A 185 -17.28 -6.45 -15.10
CA LYS A 185 -18.55 -5.92 -15.57
C LYS A 185 -19.69 -6.38 -14.65
N VAL A 186 -19.69 -7.66 -14.27
CA VAL A 186 -20.67 -8.23 -13.31
C VAL A 186 -20.57 -7.54 -11.95
N LYS A 187 -19.36 -7.38 -11.38
CA LYS A 187 -19.18 -6.61 -10.12
C LYS A 187 -19.70 -5.17 -10.20
N LYS A 188 -19.60 -4.53 -11.37
CA LYS A 188 -20.08 -3.15 -11.58
C LYS A 188 -21.62 -3.09 -11.64
N LEU A 189 -22.26 -4.06 -12.27
CA LEU A 189 -23.73 -4.19 -12.32
C LEU A 189 -24.31 -4.60 -10.97
N LEU A 190 -23.68 -5.53 -10.24
CA LEU A 190 -24.13 -5.91 -8.89
C LEU A 190 -24.10 -4.74 -7.89
N ARG A 191 -23.20 -3.76 -8.09
CA ARG A 191 -23.14 -2.54 -7.28
C ARG A 191 -24.09 -1.45 -7.77
N ASN A 192 -24.50 -1.48 -9.03
CA ASN A 192 -25.41 -0.52 -9.64
C ASN A 192 -26.09 -1.17 -10.86
N PRO A 193 -27.31 -1.74 -10.70
CA PRO A 193 -28.00 -2.47 -11.75
C PRO A 193 -28.28 -1.63 -13.01
N MET A 194 -28.43 -0.31 -12.85
CA MET A 194 -28.73 0.63 -13.94
C MET A 194 -27.47 1.15 -14.67
N LYS A 195 -26.29 0.63 -14.33
CA LYS A 195 -25.03 1.10 -14.91
C LYS A 195 -24.90 0.69 -16.37
N LYS A 196 -24.98 1.67 -17.28
CA LYS A 196 -24.67 1.48 -18.70
C LYS A 196 -23.22 0.98 -18.85
N LEU A 197 -23.05 -0.31 -19.12
CA LEU A 197 -21.77 -0.88 -19.52
C LEU A 197 -21.44 -0.33 -20.90
N GLY A 198 -20.38 0.48 -20.99
CA GLY A 198 -19.98 1.09 -22.27
C GLY A 198 -19.83 0.03 -23.37
N ARG A 199 -20.20 0.42 -24.61
CA ARG A 199 -20.01 -0.38 -25.83
C ARG A 199 -18.57 -0.89 -25.92
N ASN A 200 -18.40 -2.09 -26.49
CA ASN A 200 -17.10 -2.73 -26.70
C ASN A 200 -16.13 -1.73 -27.31
N SER A 201 -15.06 -1.44 -26.58
CA SER A 201 -14.04 -0.47 -26.97
C SER A 201 -13.13 -0.99 -28.09
N GLU A 202 -13.36 -2.20 -28.59
CA GLU A 202 -12.52 -2.86 -29.61
C GLU A 202 -12.55 -2.15 -30.97
N GLU A 203 -13.62 -1.41 -31.30
CA GLU A 203 -13.72 -0.72 -32.60
C GLU A 203 -12.83 0.52 -32.74
N ASN A 204 -12.19 1.01 -31.66
CA ASN A 204 -11.42 2.27 -31.68
C ASN A 204 -9.94 2.12 -31.30
N TYR A 205 -9.36 0.93 -31.44
CA TYR A 205 -7.94 0.72 -31.20
C TYR A 205 -7.22 0.22 -32.45
N GLU A 206 -6.44 1.11 -33.04
CA GLU A 206 -5.55 0.77 -34.14
C GLU A 206 -4.43 -0.17 -33.64
N LYS A 207 -4.11 -1.16 -34.46
CA LYS A 207 -3.06 -2.16 -34.17
C LYS A 207 -1.67 -1.56 -34.41
N CYS A 208 -0.68 -2.10 -33.70
CA CYS A 208 0.72 -1.81 -33.94
C CYS A 208 1.12 -2.27 -35.34
N VAL A 209 1.93 -1.47 -36.03
CA VAL A 209 2.46 -1.83 -37.37
C VAL A 209 3.33 -3.10 -37.37
N ASN A 210 3.93 -3.48 -36.24
CA ASN A 210 4.88 -4.59 -36.15
C ASN A 210 4.36 -5.82 -35.39
N CYS A 211 3.20 -5.77 -34.72
CA CYS A 211 2.69 -6.92 -33.98
C CYS A 211 1.17 -6.82 -33.71
N PRO A 212 0.51 -7.90 -33.26
CA PRO A 212 -0.92 -7.88 -32.93
C PRO A 212 -1.32 -6.98 -31.76
N ASN A 213 -0.35 -6.42 -31.02
CA ASN A 213 -0.63 -5.54 -29.87
C ASN A 213 -1.23 -4.21 -30.31
N ILE A 214 -1.98 -3.59 -29.39
CA ILE A 214 -2.58 -2.27 -29.61
C ILE A 214 -1.50 -1.19 -29.69
N ARG A 215 -1.67 -0.26 -30.64
CA ARG A 215 -0.80 0.89 -30.83
C ARG A 215 -0.93 1.89 -29.67
N GLY A 216 0.19 2.49 -29.28
CA GLY A 216 0.15 3.65 -28.39
C GLY A 216 -0.49 4.85 -29.10
N ARG A 217 -1.60 5.39 -28.57
CA ARG A 217 -2.36 6.48 -29.23
C ARG A 217 -1.53 7.71 -29.61
N LYS A 218 -0.47 8.00 -28.84
CA LYS A 218 0.43 9.15 -29.07
C LYS A 218 1.81 8.73 -29.59
N CYS A 219 2.01 7.45 -29.93
CA CYS A 219 3.31 6.95 -30.36
C CYS A 219 3.74 7.61 -31.67
N SER A 220 4.95 8.17 -31.68
CA SER A 220 5.53 8.82 -32.86
C SER A 220 5.79 7.86 -34.03
N TYR A 221 5.79 6.55 -33.79
CA TYR A 221 6.12 5.51 -34.77
C TYR A 221 4.97 4.56 -35.06
N MET A 222 3.76 4.89 -34.59
CA MET A 222 2.58 4.04 -34.79
C MET A 222 2.73 2.60 -34.26
N MET A 223 3.53 2.41 -33.21
CA MET A 223 3.84 1.12 -32.61
C MET A 223 3.23 0.95 -31.20
N CYS A 224 3.17 -0.28 -30.70
CA CYS A 224 2.97 -0.56 -29.28
C CYS A 224 4.21 -0.13 -28.47
N LYS A 225 4.11 -0.11 -27.14
CA LYS A 225 5.22 0.33 -26.27
C LYS A 225 6.49 -0.50 -26.48
N ASN A 226 6.37 -1.81 -26.65
CA ASN A 226 7.52 -2.72 -26.79
C ASN A 226 8.22 -2.55 -28.14
N CYS A 227 7.49 -2.63 -29.26
CA CYS A 227 8.07 -2.42 -30.59
C CYS A 227 8.65 -1.00 -30.75
N CYS A 228 7.97 0.01 -30.20
CA CYS A 228 8.48 1.37 -30.17
C CYS A 228 9.81 1.45 -29.41
N LYS A 229 9.91 0.81 -28.24
CA LYS A 229 11.13 0.81 -27.43
C LYS A 229 12.30 0.18 -28.19
N GLU A 230 12.05 -0.95 -28.83
CA GLU A 230 13.07 -1.67 -29.61
C GLU A 230 13.57 -0.84 -30.80
N LYS A 231 12.66 -0.23 -31.57
CA LYS A 231 13.01 0.68 -32.67
C LYS A 231 13.82 1.88 -32.17
N THR A 232 13.34 2.57 -31.14
CA THR A 232 14.03 3.76 -30.59
C THR A 232 15.41 3.43 -30.01
N PHE A 233 15.60 2.20 -29.52
CA PHE A 233 16.89 1.75 -29.02
C PHE A 233 17.86 1.43 -30.17
N ARG A 234 17.39 0.67 -31.17
CA ARG A 234 18.21 0.28 -32.33
C ARG A 234 18.67 1.48 -33.16
N GLU A 235 17.77 2.44 -33.36
CA GLU A 235 18.01 3.61 -34.23
C GLU A 235 18.41 4.86 -33.42
N THR A 236 18.55 4.75 -32.09
CA THR A 236 18.83 5.89 -31.19
C THR A 236 17.89 7.07 -31.45
N LEU A 237 16.59 6.84 -31.28
CA LEU A 237 15.52 7.83 -31.54
C LEU A 237 14.69 8.15 -30.30
N ASP A 238 13.86 9.20 -30.40
CA ASP A 238 12.96 9.64 -29.34
C ASP A 238 11.48 9.38 -29.68
N CYS A 239 10.68 9.01 -28.68
CA CYS A 239 9.23 8.89 -28.82
C CYS A 239 8.52 9.71 -27.74
N LYS A 240 7.90 10.83 -28.11
CA LYS A 240 7.11 11.64 -27.17
C LYS A 240 5.93 10.85 -26.58
N GLY A 241 5.28 10.02 -27.39
CA GLY A 241 4.13 9.21 -26.98
C GLY A 241 4.40 8.20 -25.87
N HIS A 242 5.57 7.55 -25.93
CA HIS A 242 6.01 6.57 -24.94
C HIS A 242 7.04 7.13 -23.95
N ARG A 243 7.32 8.44 -24.00
CA ARG A 243 8.30 9.14 -23.16
C ARG A 243 9.70 8.53 -23.24
N ILE A 244 10.15 8.22 -24.46
CA ILE A 244 11.50 7.73 -24.76
C ILE A 244 12.32 8.90 -25.28
N VAL A 245 13.50 9.14 -24.68
CA VAL A 245 14.36 10.31 -24.95
C VAL A 245 15.83 9.90 -25.11
N LEU A 246 16.08 8.83 -25.86
CA LEU A 246 17.42 8.26 -26.04
C LEU A 246 18.34 9.16 -26.88
N HIS A 247 17.86 9.70 -27.99
CA HIS A 247 18.62 10.63 -28.83
C HIS A 247 18.96 11.91 -28.05
N THR A 248 17.94 12.55 -27.46
CA THR A 248 18.14 13.80 -26.70
C THR A 248 19.15 13.61 -25.57
N LYS A 249 19.08 12.50 -24.82
CA LYS A 249 20.04 12.22 -23.74
C LYS A 249 21.46 12.01 -24.25
N ASN A 250 21.63 11.28 -25.35
CA ASN A 250 22.95 11.01 -25.91
C ASN A 250 23.59 12.29 -26.46
N SER A 251 22.82 13.14 -27.14
CA SER A 251 23.31 14.43 -27.64
C SER A 251 23.68 15.39 -26.51
N SER A 252 22.89 15.45 -25.43
CA SER A 252 23.23 16.26 -24.24
C SER A 252 24.51 15.78 -23.55
N LYS A 253 24.72 14.46 -23.46
CA LYS A 253 25.95 13.88 -22.92
C LYS A 253 27.15 14.22 -23.80
N ALA A 254 27.04 14.06 -25.12
CA ALA A 254 28.11 14.41 -26.05
C ALA A 254 28.49 15.90 -25.97
N ALA A 255 27.50 16.80 -25.88
CA ALA A 255 27.74 18.23 -25.71
C ALA A 255 28.41 18.59 -24.37
N PHE A 256 28.05 17.88 -23.28
CA PHE A 256 28.70 18.03 -21.98
C PHE A 256 30.16 17.56 -22.01
N ASP A 257 30.41 16.38 -22.60
CA ASP A 257 31.75 15.80 -22.73
C ASP A 257 32.66 16.66 -23.64
N GLN A 258 32.10 17.33 -24.65
CA GLN A 258 32.81 18.31 -25.45
C GLN A 258 33.20 19.55 -24.64
N LYS A 259 32.26 20.18 -23.93
CA LYS A 259 32.53 21.35 -23.08
C LYS A 259 33.55 21.05 -21.99
N LYS A 260 33.55 19.82 -21.44
CA LYS A 260 34.53 19.38 -20.46
C LYS A 260 35.94 19.36 -21.05
N ARG A 261 36.11 18.81 -22.27
CA ARG A 261 37.40 18.79 -22.98
C ARG A 261 37.90 20.20 -23.29
N GLU A 262 37.03 21.09 -23.79
CA GLU A 262 37.38 22.49 -24.02
C GLU A 262 37.83 23.23 -22.74
N MET A 263 37.25 22.89 -21.58
CA MET A 263 37.67 23.44 -20.29
C MET A 263 39.01 22.86 -19.80
N GLU A 264 39.30 21.59 -20.08
CA GLU A 264 40.56 20.94 -19.74
C GLU A 264 41.71 21.47 -20.61
N GLU A 265 41.48 21.67 -21.91
CA GLU A 265 42.43 22.27 -22.85
C GLU A 265 42.78 23.72 -22.46
N LYS A 266 41.77 24.55 -22.16
CA LYS A 266 42.00 25.93 -21.68
C LYS A 266 42.76 26.01 -20.37
N LYS A 267 42.62 25.00 -19.48
CA LYS A 267 43.42 24.92 -18.25
C LYS A 267 44.87 24.51 -18.52
N ALA A 268 45.10 23.67 -19.54
CA ALA A 268 46.44 23.28 -19.95
C ALA A 268 47.20 24.43 -20.63
N GLU A 269 46.52 25.25 -21.44
CA GLU A 269 47.10 26.41 -22.12
C GLU A 269 47.43 27.59 -21.17
N ASN A 270 46.72 27.73 -20.05
CA ASN A 270 46.93 28.80 -19.06
C ASN A 270 47.80 28.36 -17.86
N GLY A 271 48.52 27.24 -17.97
CA GLY A 271 49.51 26.82 -16.97
C GLY A 271 50.68 27.82 -16.88
N PRO A 272 51.26 28.05 -15.68
CA PRO A 272 52.07 29.23 -15.40
C PRO A 272 53.32 29.30 -16.27
N ASN A 273 53.44 30.41 -16.99
CA ASN A 273 54.65 30.87 -17.65
C ASN A 273 55.76 30.94 -16.58
N LYS A 274 56.67 29.96 -16.57
CA LYS A 274 57.87 30.00 -15.74
C LYS A 274 58.68 31.21 -16.18
N MET A 275 58.55 32.33 -15.46
CA MET A 275 59.52 33.41 -15.52
C MET A 275 60.85 32.87 -15.02
N THR A 276 61.72 32.57 -15.99
CA THR A 276 63.15 32.41 -15.84
C THR A 276 63.79 33.77 -15.57
N THR A 277 64.80 33.71 -14.69
CA THR A 277 65.83 34.70 -14.29
C THR A 277 65.38 35.90 -13.47
#